data_AF-I2QA20-F1
#
_entry.id   AF-I2QA20-F1
#
_cell.length_a   1.000
_cell.length_b   1.000
_cell.length_c   1.000
_cell.angle_alpha   90.00
_cell.angle_beta   90.00
_cell.angle_gamma   90.00
#
_symmetry.space_group_name_H-M   'P 1'
#
loop_
_entity.id
_entity.type
_entity.pdbx_description
1 polymer ?
#
loop_
_entity_poly.entity_id
_entity_poly.type
_entity_poly.pdbx_seq_one_letter_code
_entity_poly.pdbx_strand_id
1 'polypeptide(L)'
;MKIATFNINNINRRLPNLLAWMRTAKPDVVALQELKASDGEFPAAAIEKSGYGAVWCGQKTWNGVAILARNAEPVLTRDRLPGKPADHEARYIEAAVRGVIVTSIYLPNGNPQPGPKFDYKLDWFARLKRHARTLIKQDLPVVLAGDYNVAPDEIDIYPTRSWDKDALIQPKSRAAFASLVAQGWCDAIRELHPEKRIYTFWDYKRNRWPRDAGLRLDHLLLSPALVSRLAKAGVDKKVRGEEGASDHAPAWVVLR
;
A
#
# COMPACT_ATOMS: atom_id res chain seq x y z
N MET A 1 11.91 14.18 -1.28
CA MET A 1 11.83 12.70 -1.24
C MET A 1 10.49 12.23 -1.81
N LYS A 2 10.47 11.41 -2.86
CA LYS A 2 9.25 10.79 -3.41
C LYS A 2 9.07 9.36 -2.87
N ILE A 3 7.97 9.08 -2.20
CA ILE A 3 7.64 7.76 -1.65
C ILE A 3 6.39 7.25 -2.37
N ALA A 4 6.40 6.00 -2.80
CA ALA A 4 5.29 5.38 -3.51
C ALA A 4 4.88 4.06 -2.85
N THR A 5 3.62 3.68 -3.01
CA THR A 5 3.12 2.33 -2.75
C THR A 5 2.48 1.77 -4.01
N PHE A 6 2.70 0.48 -4.25
CA PHE A 6 2.21 -0.19 -5.43
C PHE A 6 1.97 -1.68 -5.17
N ASN A 7 0.70 -2.08 -5.12
CA ASN A 7 0.33 -3.48 -5.21
C ASN A 7 0.67 -3.99 -6.62
N ILE A 8 1.74 -4.78 -6.72
CA ILE A 8 2.33 -5.19 -7.99
C ILE A 8 1.62 -6.40 -8.59
N ASN A 9 0.82 -7.10 -7.78
CA ASN A 9 0.09 -8.32 -8.13
C ASN A 9 0.98 -9.30 -8.91
N ASN A 10 1.86 -10.04 -8.23
CA ASN A 10 2.91 -10.89 -8.80
C ASN A 10 4.09 -10.09 -9.39
N ILE A 11 5.15 -9.95 -8.58
CA ILE A 11 6.34 -9.16 -8.93
C ILE A 11 7.06 -9.70 -10.16
N ASN A 12 7.19 -11.02 -10.31
CA ASN A 12 7.94 -11.60 -11.42
C ASN A 12 7.22 -11.40 -12.74
N ARG A 13 5.88 -11.53 -12.75
CA ARG A 13 5.08 -11.26 -13.95
C ARG A 13 5.11 -9.78 -14.35
N ARG A 14 5.19 -8.86 -13.38
CA ARG A 14 5.11 -7.41 -13.61
C ARG A 14 6.46 -6.71 -13.49
N LEU A 15 7.55 -7.45 -13.41
CA LEU A 15 8.90 -6.90 -13.30
C LEU A 15 9.22 -5.91 -14.44
N PRO A 16 8.88 -6.18 -15.72
CA PRO A 16 9.08 -5.20 -16.79
C PRO A 16 8.34 -3.87 -16.56
N ASN A 17 7.06 -3.92 -16.16
CA ASN A 17 6.27 -2.72 -15.85
C ASN A 17 6.85 -1.95 -14.65
N LEU A 18 7.24 -2.67 -13.59
CA LEU A 18 7.87 -2.08 -12.41
C LEU A 18 9.16 -1.34 -12.78
N LEU A 19 10.07 -2.00 -13.51
CA LEU A 19 11.33 -1.39 -13.93
C LEU A 19 11.12 -0.20 -14.88
N ALA A 20 10.14 -0.27 -15.78
CA ALA A 20 9.80 0.84 -16.68
C ALA A 20 9.25 2.05 -15.91
N TRP A 21 8.36 1.83 -14.96
CA TRP A 21 7.84 2.89 -14.10
C TRP A 21 8.93 3.48 -13.20
N MET A 22 9.76 2.68 -12.53
CA MET A 22 10.82 3.20 -11.65
C MET A 22 11.85 4.04 -12.41
N ARG A 23 12.18 3.66 -13.65
CA ARG A 23 13.09 4.42 -14.52
C ARG A 23 12.56 5.82 -14.87
N THR A 24 11.24 5.97 -15.02
CA THR A 24 10.61 7.24 -15.40
C THR A 24 10.19 8.06 -14.18
N ALA A 25 9.44 7.44 -13.26
CA ALA A 25 8.88 8.08 -12.07
C ALA A 25 9.91 8.33 -10.97
N LYS A 26 11.03 7.58 -10.98
CA LYS A 26 12.21 7.80 -10.14
C LYS A 26 11.90 8.00 -8.64
N PRO A 27 11.03 7.19 -8.02
CA PRO A 27 10.73 7.30 -6.59
C PRO A 27 11.99 7.05 -5.75
N ASP A 28 12.13 7.74 -4.62
CA ASP A 28 13.19 7.46 -3.65
C ASP A 28 12.92 6.17 -2.87
N VAL A 29 11.64 5.88 -2.58
CA VAL A 29 11.19 4.68 -1.87
C VAL A 29 9.96 4.09 -2.55
N VAL A 30 9.89 2.76 -2.66
CA VAL A 30 8.73 2.03 -3.18
C VAL A 30 8.32 0.92 -2.21
N ALA A 31 7.12 1.01 -1.65
CA ALA A 31 6.48 -0.08 -0.92
C ALA A 31 5.69 -0.96 -1.90
N LEU A 32 6.03 -2.24 -2.00
CA LEU A 32 5.36 -3.21 -2.88
C LEU A 32 4.53 -4.20 -2.09
N GLN A 33 3.36 -4.56 -2.63
CA GLN A 33 2.44 -5.56 -2.09
C GLN A 33 2.11 -6.63 -3.13
N GLU A 34 1.65 -7.79 -2.66
CA GLU A 34 1.35 -8.96 -3.49
C GLU A 34 2.51 -9.41 -4.37
N LEU A 35 3.70 -9.60 -3.77
CA LEU A 35 4.83 -10.18 -4.50
C LEU A 35 4.47 -11.55 -5.14
N LYS A 36 3.68 -12.37 -4.44
CA LYS A 36 3.29 -13.74 -4.85
C LYS A 36 4.49 -14.60 -5.24
N ALA A 37 5.59 -14.41 -4.53
CA ALA A 37 6.87 -15.04 -4.72
C ALA A 37 7.43 -15.36 -3.33
N SER A 38 8.05 -16.53 -3.18
CA SER A 38 8.89 -16.83 -2.02
C SER A 38 10.16 -15.96 -2.00
N ASP A 39 10.89 -15.94 -0.89
CA ASP A 39 12.11 -15.11 -0.78
C ASP A 39 13.15 -15.43 -1.87
N GLY A 40 13.32 -16.71 -2.22
CA GLY A 40 14.25 -17.13 -3.27
C GLY A 40 13.77 -16.83 -4.70
N GLU A 41 12.49 -16.52 -4.88
CA GLU A 41 11.90 -16.14 -6.17
C GLU A 41 11.86 -14.61 -6.35
N PHE A 42 12.24 -13.83 -5.34
CA PHE A 42 12.27 -12.37 -5.43
C PHE A 42 13.37 -11.91 -6.41
N PRO A 43 13.08 -11.01 -7.36
CA PRO A 43 14.02 -10.63 -8.42
C PRO A 43 15.07 -9.59 -7.97
N ALA A 44 15.77 -9.86 -6.84
CA ALA A 44 16.70 -8.93 -6.20
C ALA A 44 17.76 -8.38 -7.18
N ALA A 45 18.42 -9.24 -7.95
CA ALA A 45 19.47 -8.83 -8.88
C ALA A 45 18.97 -7.86 -9.98
N ALA A 46 17.74 -8.03 -10.46
CA ALA A 46 17.16 -7.13 -11.44
C ALA A 46 16.79 -5.76 -10.84
N ILE A 47 16.32 -5.76 -9.59
CA ILE A 47 16.03 -4.54 -8.83
C ILE A 47 17.33 -3.79 -8.50
N GLU A 48 18.36 -4.49 -8.04
CA GLU A 48 19.68 -3.92 -7.75
C GLU A 48 20.30 -3.30 -9.00
N LYS A 49 20.26 -4.01 -10.14
CA LYS A 49 20.72 -3.49 -11.44
C LYS A 49 19.98 -2.22 -11.89
N SER A 50 18.78 -1.97 -11.37
CA SER A 50 18.02 -0.74 -11.63
C SER A 50 18.40 0.44 -10.72
N GLY A 51 19.34 0.22 -9.79
CA GLY A 51 19.81 1.22 -8.83
C GLY A 51 18.99 1.28 -7.54
N TYR A 52 18.33 0.17 -7.16
CA TYR A 52 17.50 0.10 -5.95
C TYR A 52 17.98 -1.02 -5.03
N GLY A 53 18.24 -0.70 -3.75
CA GLY A 53 18.34 -1.68 -2.67
C GLY A 53 16.95 -2.15 -2.24
N ALA A 54 16.87 -3.28 -1.54
CA ALA A 54 15.58 -3.92 -1.26
C ALA A 54 15.59 -4.77 0.02
N VAL A 55 14.54 -4.62 0.81
CA VAL A 55 14.16 -5.58 1.86
C VAL A 55 12.79 -6.15 1.54
N TRP A 56 12.59 -7.44 1.78
CA TRP A 56 11.34 -8.12 1.43
C TRP A 56 11.00 -9.24 2.42
N CYS A 57 9.72 -9.60 2.42
CA CYS A 57 9.20 -10.82 3.01
C CYS A 57 8.26 -11.46 1.99
N GLY A 58 8.68 -12.59 1.44
CA GLY A 58 8.01 -13.33 0.39
C GLY A 58 7.05 -14.37 0.93
N GLN A 59 6.00 -14.65 0.16
CA GLN A 59 5.10 -15.76 0.38
C GLN A 59 4.63 -16.27 -0.99
N LYS A 60 4.77 -17.59 -1.22
CA LYS A 60 4.41 -18.20 -2.49
C LYS A 60 2.90 -18.14 -2.71
N THR A 61 2.49 -17.91 -3.96
CA THR A 61 1.08 -17.87 -4.41
C THR A 61 0.26 -16.67 -3.90
N TRP A 62 0.45 -16.27 -2.65
CA TRP A 62 -0.35 -15.25 -1.95
C TRP A 62 0.56 -14.21 -1.30
N ASN A 63 0.05 -13.00 -1.07
CA ASN A 63 0.71 -11.98 -0.26
C ASN A 63 2.14 -11.62 -0.74
N GLY A 64 3.03 -11.31 0.21
CA GLY A 64 4.39 -10.87 -0.01
C GLY A 64 4.47 -9.34 -0.06
N VAL A 65 5.47 -8.78 0.59
CA VAL A 65 5.71 -7.34 0.67
C VAL A 65 7.19 -7.01 0.53
N ALA A 66 7.50 -5.88 -0.10
CA ALA A 66 8.87 -5.37 -0.20
C ALA A 66 8.93 -3.85 -0.01
N ILE A 67 10.09 -3.34 0.39
CA ILE A 67 10.43 -1.93 0.39
C ILE A 67 11.71 -1.78 -0.42
N LEU A 68 11.66 -0.96 -1.46
CA LEU A 68 12.79 -0.63 -2.32
C LEU A 68 13.28 0.78 -2.03
N ALA A 69 14.58 1.01 -2.05
CA ALA A 69 15.16 2.35 -1.90
C ALA A 69 16.17 2.66 -3.00
N ARG A 70 16.01 3.81 -3.64
CA ARG A 70 16.90 4.23 -4.74
C ARG A 70 18.26 4.64 -4.19
N ASN A 71 19.34 4.08 -4.75
CA ASN A 71 20.72 4.36 -4.36
C ASN A 71 20.95 4.29 -2.83
N ALA A 72 20.27 3.37 -2.17
CA ALA A 72 20.36 3.16 -0.73
C ALA A 72 19.87 1.75 -0.38
N GLU A 73 20.39 1.16 0.68
CA GLU A 73 19.86 -0.07 1.25
C GLU A 73 18.85 0.27 2.36
N PRO A 74 17.58 -0.15 2.27
CA PRO A 74 16.64 -0.02 3.38
C PRO A 74 17.12 -0.81 4.60
N VAL A 75 16.99 -0.25 5.80
CA VAL A 75 17.28 -0.98 7.03
C VAL A 75 15.97 -1.55 7.58
N LEU A 76 15.79 -2.86 7.46
CA LEU A 76 14.61 -3.55 7.99
C LEU A 76 14.54 -3.39 9.51
N THR A 77 13.47 -2.76 10.02
CA THR A 77 13.22 -2.60 11.46
C THR A 77 12.21 -3.61 11.96
N ARG A 78 11.29 -4.09 11.10
CA ARG A 78 10.33 -5.16 11.39
C ARG A 78 10.00 -5.98 10.15
N ASP A 79 9.90 -7.29 10.35
CA ASP A 79 9.53 -8.28 9.33
C ASP A 79 8.05 -8.72 9.41
N ARG A 80 7.31 -8.26 10.43
CA ARG A 80 5.92 -8.64 10.70
C ARG A 80 5.17 -7.61 11.54
N LEU A 81 3.84 -7.64 11.45
CA LEU A 81 2.97 -6.80 12.28
C LEU A 81 2.92 -7.33 13.74
N PRO A 82 3.20 -6.51 14.76
CA PRO A 82 3.19 -6.96 16.14
C PRO A 82 1.82 -7.38 16.69
N GLY A 83 1.85 -8.29 17.67
CA GLY A 83 0.70 -8.63 18.52
C GLY A 83 -0.07 -9.90 18.15
N LYS A 84 0.47 -10.75 17.27
CA LYS A 84 0.04 -12.14 17.08
C LYS A 84 1.20 -12.99 16.54
N PRO A 85 2.06 -13.56 17.41
CA PRO A 85 3.29 -14.24 16.97
C PRO A 85 3.08 -15.43 16.02
N ALA A 86 1.92 -16.10 16.11
CA ALA A 86 1.54 -17.22 15.24
C ALA A 86 1.02 -16.79 13.85
N ASP A 87 0.86 -15.48 13.60
CA ASP A 87 0.48 -14.97 12.28
C ASP A 87 1.74 -14.80 11.42
N HIS A 88 1.91 -15.71 10.47
CA HIS A 88 3.08 -15.76 9.58
C HIS A 88 2.78 -15.23 8.18
N GLU A 89 1.61 -14.60 7.94
CA GLU A 89 1.29 -14.06 6.62
C GLU A 89 2.19 -12.85 6.29
N ALA A 90 2.87 -12.89 5.13
CA ALA A 90 3.78 -11.87 4.65
C ALA A 90 3.03 -10.61 4.17
N ARG A 91 2.51 -9.83 5.12
CA ARG A 91 1.62 -8.69 4.90
C ARG A 91 2.14 -7.36 5.41
N TYR A 92 3.25 -7.37 6.14
CA TYR A 92 3.78 -6.18 6.79
C TYR A 92 5.29 -6.27 6.88
N ILE A 93 5.97 -5.23 6.41
CA ILE A 93 7.36 -4.95 6.78
C ILE A 93 7.51 -3.45 7.03
N GLU A 94 8.54 -3.10 7.79
CA GLU A 94 8.89 -1.74 8.17
C GLU A 94 10.40 -1.57 7.97
N ALA A 95 10.81 -0.47 7.34
CA ALA A 95 12.21 -0.17 7.13
C ALA A 95 12.50 1.33 7.28
N ALA A 96 13.68 1.62 7.81
CA ALA A 96 14.23 2.97 7.80
C ALA A 96 14.93 3.25 6.47
N VAL A 97 14.54 4.34 5.81
CA VAL A 97 15.18 4.84 4.58
C VAL A 97 15.41 6.34 4.72
N ARG A 98 16.68 6.76 4.73
CA ARG A 98 17.09 8.18 4.79
C ARG A 98 16.38 8.96 5.92
N GLY A 99 16.31 8.36 7.11
CA GLY A 99 15.72 8.97 8.30
C GLY A 99 14.19 8.97 8.35
N VAL A 100 13.51 8.27 7.43
CA VAL A 100 12.05 8.07 7.45
C VAL A 100 11.75 6.60 7.59
N ILE A 101 10.82 6.24 8.49
CA ILE A 101 10.27 4.89 8.57
C ILE A 101 9.19 4.75 7.50
N VAL A 102 9.30 3.74 6.65
CA VAL A 102 8.29 3.41 5.64
C VAL A 102 7.81 2.00 5.89
N THR A 103 6.50 1.79 5.81
CA THR A 103 5.93 0.44 5.84
C THR A 103 5.55 -0.02 4.44
N SER A 104 5.51 -1.34 4.23
CA SER A 104 4.69 -1.92 3.17
C SER A 104 3.58 -2.76 3.80
N ILE A 105 2.34 -2.29 3.66
CA ILE A 105 1.14 -2.92 4.22
C ILE A 105 0.34 -3.60 3.09
N TYR A 106 0.07 -4.89 3.24
CA TYR A 106 -0.91 -5.62 2.44
C TYR A 106 -2.03 -6.16 3.34
N LEU A 107 -2.98 -5.29 3.67
CA LEU A 107 -4.03 -5.58 4.64
C LEU A 107 -4.97 -6.66 4.09
N PRO A 108 -5.45 -7.62 4.90
CA PRO A 108 -6.34 -8.68 4.42
C PRO A 108 -7.58 -8.16 3.69
N ASN A 109 -7.86 -8.68 2.50
CA ASN A 109 -9.02 -8.29 1.69
C ASN A 109 -10.36 -8.44 2.44
N GLY A 110 -10.52 -9.59 3.10
CA GLY A 110 -11.65 -9.88 3.99
C GLY A 110 -12.86 -10.57 3.35
N ASN A 111 -12.89 -10.78 2.03
CA ASN A 111 -13.98 -11.50 1.39
C ASN A 111 -13.88 -13.03 1.53
N PRO A 112 -15.01 -13.76 1.61
CA PRO A 112 -16.37 -13.24 1.73
C PRO A 112 -16.65 -12.66 3.12
N GLN A 113 -17.64 -11.77 3.20
CA GLN A 113 -18.11 -11.19 4.45
C GLN A 113 -19.65 -11.36 4.59
N PRO A 114 -20.17 -11.63 5.80
CA PRO A 114 -19.41 -11.92 7.02
C PRO A 114 -18.67 -13.27 6.95
N GLY A 115 -17.73 -13.51 7.87
CA GLY A 115 -17.02 -14.79 7.97
C GLY A 115 -15.59 -14.65 8.50
N PRO A 116 -14.87 -15.77 8.68
CA PRO A 116 -13.57 -15.80 9.35
C PRO A 116 -12.50 -14.94 8.67
N LYS A 117 -12.57 -14.73 7.35
CA LYS A 117 -11.67 -13.83 6.62
C LYS A 117 -11.93 -12.36 6.95
N PHE A 118 -13.20 -11.99 7.14
CA PHE A 118 -13.57 -10.64 7.54
C PHE A 118 -13.21 -10.38 9.01
N ASP A 119 -13.42 -11.38 9.89
CA ASP A 119 -13.00 -11.28 11.29
C ASP A 119 -11.48 -11.14 11.40
N TYR A 120 -10.71 -11.90 10.59
CA TYR A 120 -9.27 -11.75 10.48
C TYR A 120 -8.85 -10.35 10.01
N LYS A 121 -9.53 -9.78 9.00
CA LYS A 121 -9.30 -8.40 8.55
C LYS A 121 -9.47 -7.39 9.69
N LEU A 122 -10.54 -7.50 10.46
CA LEU A 122 -10.83 -6.58 11.56
C LEU A 122 -9.82 -6.72 12.72
N ASP A 123 -9.44 -7.96 13.07
CA ASP A 123 -8.36 -8.23 14.02
C ASP A 123 -7.02 -7.64 13.55
N TRP A 124 -6.69 -7.81 12.27
CA TRP A 124 -5.47 -7.27 11.68
C TRP A 124 -5.44 -5.73 11.74
N PHE A 125 -6.57 -5.07 11.43
CA PHE A 125 -6.73 -3.63 11.63
C PHE A 125 -6.51 -3.20 13.09
N ALA A 126 -7.05 -3.94 14.06
CA ALA A 126 -6.88 -3.64 15.47
C ALA A 126 -5.40 -3.73 15.90
N ARG A 127 -4.67 -4.72 15.38
CA ARG A 127 -3.22 -4.86 15.57
C ARG A 127 -2.44 -3.71 14.92
N LEU A 128 -2.75 -3.36 13.68
CA LEU A 128 -2.14 -2.23 12.97
C LEU A 128 -2.35 -0.94 13.76
N LYS A 129 -3.57 -0.69 14.20
CA LYS A 129 -3.94 0.50 14.98
C LYS A 129 -3.15 0.61 16.29
N ARG A 130 -2.90 -0.51 16.98
CA ARG A 130 -2.09 -0.52 18.20
C ARG A 130 -0.62 -0.20 17.90
N HIS A 131 -0.04 -0.79 16.85
CA HIS A 131 1.34 -0.54 16.43
C HIS A 131 1.53 0.90 15.93
N ALA A 132 0.64 1.37 15.06
CA ALA A 132 0.67 2.74 14.53
C ALA A 132 0.65 3.79 15.65
N ARG A 133 -0.11 3.56 16.71
CA ARG A 133 -0.14 4.46 17.88
C ARG A 133 1.23 4.57 18.56
N THR A 134 2.01 3.50 18.61
CA THR A 134 3.36 3.57 19.22
C THR A 134 4.31 4.40 18.37
N LEU A 135 4.19 4.34 17.04
CA LEU A 135 4.99 5.14 16.11
C LEU A 135 4.70 6.64 16.25
N ILE A 136 3.43 7.03 16.40
CA ILE A 136 3.04 8.42 16.73
C ILE A 136 3.60 8.82 18.09
N LYS A 137 3.45 7.98 19.12
CA LYS A 137 3.90 8.30 20.49
C LYS A 137 5.41 8.53 20.56
N GLN A 138 6.18 7.88 19.69
CA GLN A 138 7.63 8.04 19.57
C GLN A 138 8.05 9.23 18.71
N ASP A 139 7.10 10.01 18.20
CA ASP A 139 7.32 11.16 17.29
C ASP A 139 8.19 10.81 16.07
N LEU A 140 8.04 9.58 15.56
CA LEU A 140 8.83 9.12 14.44
C LEU A 140 8.31 9.71 13.12
N PRO A 141 9.19 10.13 12.20
CA PRO A 141 8.81 10.45 10.84
C PRO A 141 8.44 9.16 10.09
N VAL A 142 7.14 8.89 9.92
CA VAL A 142 6.63 7.62 9.39
C VAL A 142 5.66 7.84 8.24
N VAL A 143 5.80 7.00 7.21
CA VAL A 143 4.79 6.81 6.17
C VAL A 143 4.22 5.39 6.25
N LEU A 144 2.96 5.26 6.64
CA LEU A 144 2.23 3.99 6.58
C LEU A 144 1.70 3.78 5.16
N ALA A 145 2.54 3.24 4.28
CA ALA A 145 2.25 3.01 2.88
C ALA A 145 1.75 1.57 2.63
N GLY A 146 0.75 1.41 1.77
CA GLY A 146 0.29 0.09 1.37
C GLY A 146 -1.08 0.04 0.72
N ASP A 147 -1.49 -1.18 0.40
CA ASP A 147 -2.86 -1.55 0.03
C ASP A 147 -3.63 -1.94 1.30
N TYR A 148 -4.58 -1.09 1.68
CA TYR A 148 -5.39 -1.29 2.88
C TYR A 148 -6.62 -2.13 2.63
N ASN A 149 -6.91 -2.50 1.38
CA ASN A 149 -8.15 -3.18 1.02
C ASN A 149 -9.39 -2.49 1.65
N VAL A 150 -9.42 -1.16 1.66
CA VAL A 150 -10.56 -0.36 2.10
C VAL A 150 -10.68 0.86 1.21
N ALA A 151 -11.89 1.11 0.70
CA ALA A 151 -12.27 2.39 0.11
C ALA A 151 -13.02 3.19 1.19
N PRO A 152 -12.36 4.22 1.80
CA PRO A 152 -12.86 4.88 3.01
C PRO A 152 -14.24 5.49 2.85
N ASP A 153 -14.48 6.24 1.77
CA ASP A 153 -15.69 7.01 1.56
C ASP A 153 -16.35 6.76 0.19
N GLU A 154 -17.51 7.38 -0.05
CA GLU A 154 -18.21 7.30 -1.35
C GLU A 154 -17.39 7.89 -2.50
N ILE A 155 -16.57 8.90 -2.23
CA ILE A 155 -15.66 9.50 -3.22
C ILE A 155 -14.56 8.52 -3.66
N ASP A 156 -14.29 7.50 -2.85
CA ASP A 156 -13.23 6.49 -3.04
C ASP A 156 -13.68 5.28 -3.85
N ILE A 157 -14.91 5.28 -4.36
CA ILE A 157 -15.44 4.26 -5.25
C ILE A 157 -16.28 4.91 -6.35
N TYR A 158 -16.32 4.31 -7.54
CA TYR A 158 -17.24 4.77 -8.59
C TYR A 158 -18.70 4.47 -8.22
N PRO A 159 -19.68 5.26 -8.71
CA PRO A 159 -21.08 5.08 -8.33
C PRO A 159 -21.57 3.70 -8.76
N THR A 160 -21.96 2.88 -7.80
CA THR A 160 -22.26 1.46 -8.03
C THR A 160 -23.03 0.85 -6.87
N ARG A 161 -23.70 -0.26 -7.14
CA ARG A 161 -24.22 -1.19 -6.13
C ARG A 161 -23.56 -2.57 -6.21
N SER A 162 -22.65 -2.79 -7.17
CA SER A 162 -22.06 -4.11 -7.40
C SER A 162 -21.07 -4.54 -6.31
N TRP A 163 -20.73 -3.63 -5.39
CA TRP A 163 -19.77 -3.83 -4.31
C TRP A 163 -20.46 -3.85 -2.93
N ASP A 164 -21.79 -3.74 -2.84
CA ASP A 164 -22.52 -3.57 -1.57
C ASP A 164 -22.26 -4.69 -0.56
N LYS A 165 -21.97 -5.91 -1.06
CA LYS A 165 -21.65 -7.08 -0.23
C LYS A 165 -20.15 -7.29 -0.05
N ASP A 166 -19.31 -6.43 -0.59
CA ASP A 166 -17.87 -6.60 -0.58
C ASP A 166 -17.22 -6.06 0.70
N ALA A 167 -16.31 -6.82 1.27
CA ALA A 167 -15.53 -6.49 2.47
C ALA A 167 -14.80 -5.14 2.38
N LEU A 168 -14.45 -4.65 1.19
CA LEU A 168 -13.70 -3.41 1.01
C LEU A 168 -14.48 -2.14 1.40
N ILE A 169 -15.82 -2.18 1.34
CA ILE A 169 -16.67 -1.02 1.61
C ILE A 169 -17.63 -1.21 2.80
N GLN A 170 -17.52 -2.32 3.52
CA GLN A 170 -18.40 -2.57 4.67
C GLN A 170 -18.21 -1.51 5.76
N PRO A 171 -19.29 -1.12 6.48
CA PRO A 171 -19.21 -0.13 7.54
C PRO A 171 -18.12 -0.41 8.57
N LYS A 172 -17.94 -1.68 8.96
CA LYS A 172 -16.88 -2.08 9.91
C LYS A 172 -15.47 -1.88 9.37
N SER A 173 -15.24 -2.10 8.07
CA SER A 173 -13.92 -1.85 7.44
C SER A 173 -13.62 -0.37 7.33
N ARG A 174 -14.61 0.43 6.90
CA ARG A 174 -14.49 1.90 6.84
C ARG A 174 -14.27 2.51 8.22
N ALA A 175 -15.02 2.07 9.23
CA ALA A 175 -14.84 2.50 10.61
C ALA A 175 -13.46 2.13 11.17
N ALA A 176 -12.92 0.95 10.82
CA ALA A 176 -11.58 0.55 11.23
C ALA A 176 -10.50 1.48 10.66
N PHE A 177 -10.56 1.78 9.36
CA PHE A 177 -9.67 2.74 8.70
C PHE A 177 -9.80 4.15 9.29
N ALA A 178 -11.03 4.66 9.43
CA ALA A 178 -11.28 5.97 10.04
C ALA A 178 -10.71 6.06 11.46
N SER A 179 -10.83 4.98 12.26
CA SER A 179 -10.27 4.93 13.61
C SER A 179 -8.74 4.89 13.67
N LEU A 180 -8.08 4.43 12.59
CA LEU A 180 -6.64 4.54 12.43
C LEU A 180 -6.26 5.99 12.14
N VAL A 181 -6.90 6.61 11.13
CA VAL A 181 -6.66 8.01 10.75
C VAL A 181 -6.89 8.96 11.94
N ALA A 182 -7.94 8.74 12.73
CA ALA A 182 -8.29 9.53 13.91
C ALA A 182 -7.23 9.52 15.04
N GLN A 183 -6.17 8.71 14.94
CA GLN A 183 -5.03 8.81 15.86
C GLN A 183 -4.13 10.03 15.61
N GLY A 184 -4.36 10.77 14.51
CA GLY A 184 -3.52 11.88 14.06
C GLY A 184 -2.70 11.54 12.81
N TRP A 185 -3.01 10.45 12.11
CA TRP A 185 -2.39 10.16 10.81
C TRP A 185 -3.06 11.00 9.71
N CYS A 186 -2.26 11.58 8.83
CA CYS A 186 -2.75 12.36 7.69
C CYS A 186 -2.85 11.47 6.44
N ASP A 187 -4.04 11.32 5.86
CA ASP A 187 -4.20 10.73 4.52
C ASP A 187 -3.70 11.72 3.46
N ALA A 188 -2.48 11.53 2.98
CA ALA A 188 -1.80 12.52 2.14
C ALA A 188 -2.50 12.82 0.81
N ILE A 189 -3.19 11.84 0.22
CA ILE A 189 -3.93 12.05 -1.03
C ILE A 189 -5.17 12.90 -0.74
N ARG A 190 -5.90 12.56 0.32
CA ARG A 190 -7.14 13.27 0.67
C ARG A 190 -6.85 14.68 1.19
N GLU A 191 -5.75 14.88 1.92
CA GLU A 191 -5.29 16.21 2.38
C GLU A 191 -5.08 17.18 1.21
N LEU A 192 -4.40 16.75 0.14
CA LEU A 192 -4.12 17.61 -1.02
C LEU A 192 -5.25 17.66 -2.06
N HIS A 193 -6.16 16.69 -2.05
CA HIS A 193 -7.24 16.59 -3.02
C HIS A 193 -8.56 16.19 -2.35
N PRO A 194 -9.10 17.02 -1.42
CA PRO A 194 -10.24 16.66 -0.58
C PRO A 194 -11.48 16.26 -1.39
N GLU A 195 -11.76 16.99 -2.46
CA GLU A 195 -12.97 16.85 -3.27
C GLU A 195 -12.74 16.07 -4.57
N LYS A 196 -11.51 15.64 -4.87
CA LYS A 196 -11.24 14.91 -6.11
C LYS A 196 -11.47 13.43 -5.90
N ARG A 197 -12.17 12.84 -6.87
CA ARG A 197 -12.28 11.40 -7.04
C ARG A 197 -11.00 10.86 -7.64
N ILE A 198 -10.28 10.07 -6.86
CA ILE A 198 -8.98 9.48 -7.21
C ILE A 198 -9.09 7.99 -6.93
N TYR A 199 -8.66 7.17 -7.87
CA TYR A 199 -8.65 5.71 -7.73
C TYR A 199 -7.23 5.18 -7.87
N THR A 200 -7.00 4.03 -7.26
CA THR A 200 -5.73 3.30 -7.29
C THR A 200 -5.91 1.88 -7.79
N PHE A 201 -7.13 1.37 -7.87
CA PHE A 201 -7.46 0.00 -8.29
C PHE A 201 -8.61 -0.03 -9.31
N TRP A 202 -8.46 -0.90 -10.32
CA TRP A 202 -9.49 -1.23 -11.30
C TRP A 202 -9.46 -2.72 -11.62
N ASP A 203 -10.49 -3.44 -11.19
CA ASP A 203 -10.69 -4.87 -11.49
C ASP A 203 -10.53 -5.16 -12.99
N TYR A 204 -9.86 -6.26 -13.34
CA TYR A 204 -9.64 -6.64 -14.74
C TYR A 204 -10.96 -6.93 -15.49
N LYS A 205 -12.01 -7.34 -14.79
CA LYS A 205 -13.29 -7.74 -15.39
C LYS A 205 -14.19 -6.52 -15.63
N ARG A 206 -15.26 -6.73 -16.39
CA ARG A 206 -16.38 -5.77 -16.58
C ARG A 206 -15.95 -4.38 -17.09
N ASN A 207 -14.83 -4.31 -17.81
CA ASN A 207 -14.28 -3.08 -18.37
C ASN A 207 -14.15 -1.94 -17.34
N ARG A 208 -13.72 -2.25 -16.11
CA ARG A 208 -13.58 -1.21 -15.07
C ARG A 208 -12.54 -0.16 -15.42
N TRP A 209 -11.43 -0.56 -16.03
CA TRP A 209 -10.41 0.39 -16.47
C TRP A 209 -10.90 1.35 -17.57
N PRO A 210 -11.42 0.89 -18.74
CA PRO A 210 -11.91 1.81 -19.78
C PRO A 210 -13.03 2.76 -19.33
N ARG A 211 -13.81 2.36 -18.33
CA ARG A 211 -14.93 3.15 -17.78
C ARG A 211 -14.55 4.03 -16.60
N ASP A 212 -13.28 4.01 -16.21
CA ASP A 212 -12.77 4.62 -14.98
C ASP A 212 -13.59 4.26 -13.72
N ALA A 213 -14.04 3.02 -13.65
CA ALA A 213 -14.85 2.51 -12.56
C ALA A 213 -13.96 1.86 -11.49
N GLY A 214 -13.22 2.70 -10.75
CA GLY A 214 -12.18 2.26 -9.81
C GLY A 214 -12.52 2.40 -8.32
N LEU A 215 -11.59 1.96 -7.49
CA LEU A 215 -11.58 2.15 -6.03
C LEU A 215 -10.24 2.79 -5.60
N ARG A 216 -10.25 3.54 -4.50
CA ARG A 216 -9.02 3.97 -3.81
C ARG A 216 -8.75 3.05 -2.63
N LEU A 217 -7.84 2.11 -2.82
CA LEU A 217 -7.48 1.10 -1.83
C LEU A 217 -6.06 1.30 -1.26
N ASP A 218 -5.23 1.99 -2.02
CA ASP A 218 -3.82 2.22 -1.73
C ASP A 218 -3.66 3.61 -1.07
N HIS A 219 -3.06 3.64 0.11
CA HIS A 219 -2.95 4.85 0.94
C HIS A 219 -1.53 5.07 1.41
N LEU A 220 -1.16 6.34 1.57
CA LEU A 220 0.08 6.77 2.21
C LEU A 220 -0.30 7.69 3.38
N LEU A 221 -0.36 7.11 4.59
CA LEU A 221 -0.69 7.87 5.79
C LEU A 221 0.58 8.43 6.43
N LEU A 222 0.62 9.74 6.68
CA LEU A 222 1.79 10.42 7.24
C LEU A 222 1.63 10.61 8.75
N SER A 223 2.70 10.39 9.50
CA SER A 223 2.74 10.78 10.91
C SER A 223 2.71 12.31 11.04
N PRO A 224 2.28 12.87 12.19
CA PRO A 224 2.29 14.31 12.43
C PRO A 224 3.62 14.99 12.09
N ALA A 225 4.75 14.34 12.40
CA ALA A 225 6.11 14.81 12.11
C ALA A 225 6.42 15.02 10.61
N LEU A 226 5.62 14.45 9.69
CA LEU A 226 5.81 14.58 8.24
C LEU A 226 4.79 15.46 7.54
N VAL A 227 3.70 15.88 8.21
CA VAL A 227 2.59 16.60 7.56
C VAL A 227 3.07 17.91 6.95
N SER A 228 3.85 18.71 7.69
CA SER A 228 4.38 19.98 7.21
C SER A 228 5.34 19.84 6.02
N ARG A 229 5.86 18.63 5.78
CA ARG A 229 6.76 18.33 4.66
C ARG A 229 6.00 17.89 3.41
N LEU A 230 4.71 17.58 3.50
CA LEU A 230 3.89 17.15 2.35
C LEU A 230 3.83 18.25 1.29
N ALA A 231 4.39 17.99 0.11
CA ALA A 231 4.40 18.92 -1.01
C ALA A 231 3.46 18.53 -2.15
N LYS A 232 3.38 17.23 -2.46
CA LYS A 232 2.57 16.69 -3.56
C LYS A 232 2.09 15.29 -3.20
N ALA A 233 0.94 14.90 -3.74
CA ALA A 233 0.43 13.53 -3.68
C ALA A 233 -0.36 13.24 -4.96
N GLY A 234 -0.39 11.98 -5.37
CA GLY A 234 -1.09 11.57 -6.59
C GLY A 234 -1.01 10.08 -6.88
N VAL A 235 -1.46 9.73 -8.07
CA VAL A 235 -1.47 8.36 -8.59
C VAL A 235 -0.92 8.38 -10.02
N ASP A 236 0.05 7.52 -10.30
CA ASP A 236 0.58 7.32 -11.65
C ASP A 236 -0.36 6.41 -12.46
N LYS A 237 -1.61 6.86 -12.62
CA LYS A 237 -2.73 6.09 -13.21
C LYS A 237 -2.41 5.52 -14.60
N LYS A 238 -1.55 6.16 -15.38
CA LYS A 238 -1.14 5.68 -16.71
C LYS A 238 -0.51 4.27 -16.67
N VAL A 239 0.17 3.91 -15.59
CA VAL A 239 0.80 2.58 -15.42
C VAL A 239 -0.24 1.46 -15.48
N ARG A 240 -1.45 1.69 -14.95
CA ARG A 240 -2.56 0.72 -15.02
C ARG A 240 -3.04 0.47 -16.46
N GLY A 241 -2.80 1.40 -17.38
CA GLY A 241 -3.20 1.29 -18.78
C GLY A 241 -2.22 0.54 -19.67
N GLU A 242 -1.06 0.13 -19.13
CA GLU A 242 -0.05 -0.61 -19.90
C GLU A 242 -0.44 -2.08 -20.11
N GLU A 243 0.14 -2.69 -21.14
CA GLU A 243 0.02 -4.13 -21.35
C GLU A 243 0.65 -4.90 -20.17
N GLY A 244 -0.04 -5.95 -19.70
CA GLY A 244 0.42 -6.78 -18.59
C GLY A 244 0.37 -6.14 -17.20
N ALA A 245 -0.10 -4.89 -17.09
CA ALA A 245 -0.13 -4.11 -15.85
C ALA A 245 -0.84 -4.81 -14.69
N SER A 246 -0.48 -4.40 -13.47
CA SER A 246 -1.27 -4.68 -12.26
C SER A 246 -2.66 -4.08 -12.40
N ASP A 247 -3.63 -4.60 -11.64
CA ASP A 247 -4.96 -4.02 -11.45
C ASP A 247 -4.90 -2.75 -10.59
N HIS A 248 -3.78 -2.51 -9.92
CA HIS A 248 -3.48 -1.28 -9.20
C HIS A 248 -2.60 -0.32 -10.03
N ALA A 249 -2.60 0.95 -9.63
CA ALA A 249 -1.68 1.99 -10.08
C ALA A 249 -0.81 2.47 -8.89
N PRO A 250 0.46 2.85 -9.12
CA PRO A 250 1.30 3.40 -8.06
C PRO A 250 0.72 4.69 -7.49
N ALA A 251 0.44 4.71 -6.18
CA ALA A 251 0.09 5.91 -5.43
C ALA A 251 1.36 6.48 -4.78
N TRP A 252 1.47 7.81 -4.69
CA TRP A 252 2.71 8.43 -4.21
C TRP A 252 2.51 9.76 -3.50
N VAL A 253 3.52 10.12 -2.71
CA VAL A 253 3.69 11.43 -2.07
C VAL A 253 5.09 11.98 -2.35
N VAL A 254 5.25 13.30 -2.27
CA VAL A 254 6.53 13.99 -2.25
C VAL A 254 6.62 14.79 -0.95
N LEU A 255 7.65 14.49 -0.17
CA LEU A 255 8.03 15.21 1.05
C LEU A 255 9.20 16.15 0.75
N ARG A 256 9.19 17.38 1.27
CA ARG A 256 10.31 18.32 1.20
C ARG A 256 11.49 17.83 2.03
#